data_AF-A0A8J7ZZZ6-F1
#
_entry.id   AF-A0A8J7ZZZ6-F1
#
_cell.length_a   1.000
_cell.length_b   1.000
_cell.length_c   1.000
_cell.angle_alpha   90.00
_cell.angle_beta   90.00
_cell.angle_gamma   90.00
#
_symmetry.space_group_name_H-M   'P 1'
#
loop_
_entity.id
_entity.type
_entity.pdbx_description
1 polymer ?
#
loop_
_entity_poly.entity_id
_entity_poly.type
_entity_poly.pdbx_seq_one_letter_code
_entity_poly.pdbx_strand_id
1 'polypeptide(L)'
;MTELQNHVHIERGQLLDGKESIKEAVLGRPNRAQDVAVGLLSLGDVAEAKAWFQALAEEWVIIANSRWDSSYQKDPRQSAGMGPWSDYIDALYCAILGRDDTTTPARTVLTNSTESFVDELENRDRTHRIDLARALSSHLLENEMVEQHLTALEDAVEERDKPWAIARYLPYARVLRGLDAGDVSDVEAGIQGLLEFHRDHVASARDADAVQKAVALDATAMLALARREGMAITVDDELIPGAVNDDEYYPIEG
;
A
#
# COMPACT_ATOMS: atom_id res chain seq x y z
N MET A 1 21.33 7.95 18.27
CA MET A 1 20.33 7.20 17.49
C MET A 1 19.01 7.96 17.59
N THR A 2 18.35 8.22 16.46
CA THR A 2 16.99 8.77 16.46
C THR A 2 15.99 7.74 17.00
N GLU A 3 14.77 8.17 17.33
CA GLU A 3 13.70 7.26 17.77
C GLU A 3 13.43 6.18 16.71
N LEU A 4 13.35 6.57 15.44
CA LEU A 4 13.23 5.67 14.29
C LEU A 4 14.39 4.67 14.21
N GLN A 5 15.64 5.11 14.29
CA GLN A 5 16.81 4.22 14.26
C GLN A 5 16.77 3.17 15.37
N ASN A 6 16.38 3.58 16.58
CA ASN A 6 16.29 2.66 17.70
C ASN A 6 15.14 1.66 17.54
N HIS A 7 13.98 2.13 17.08
CA HIS A 7 12.83 1.28 16.79
C HIS A 7 13.17 0.20 15.75
N VAL A 8 13.68 0.61 14.58
CA VAL A 8 14.06 -0.31 13.49
C VAL A 8 15.12 -1.30 13.96
N HIS A 9 16.15 -0.84 14.68
CA HIS A 9 17.22 -1.73 15.17
C HIS A 9 16.69 -2.82 16.10
N ILE A 10 15.83 -2.46 17.06
CA ILE A 10 15.26 -3.40 18.02
C ILE A 10 14.31 -4.38 17.32
N GLU A 11 13.36 -3.88 16.54
CA GLU A 11 12.37 -4.71 15.85
C GLU A 11 13.04 -5.69 14.87
N ARG A 12 13.99 -5.20 14.08
CA ARG A 12 14.79 -6.04 13.17
C ARG A 12 15.54 -7.13 13.93
N GLY A 13 16.21 -6.78 15.03
CA GLY A 13 16.94 -7.74 15.86
C GLY A 13 16.02 -8.83 16.43
N GLN A 14 14.82 -8.47 16.87
CA GLN A 14 13.85 -9.43 17.41
C GLN A 14 13.21 -10.32 16.34
N LEU A 15 12.99 -9.80 15.13
CA LEU A 15 12.42 -10.58 14.03
C LEU A 15 13.42 -11.60 13.49
N LEU A 16 14.71 -11.23 13.43
CA LEU A 16 15.78 -12.10 12.93
C LEU A 16 16.31 -13.10 13.97
N ASP A 17 15.95 -12.95 15.26
CA ASP A 17 16.47 -13.82 16.32
C ASP A 17 16.12 -15.30 16.08
N GLY A 18 17.15 -16.13 15.97
CA GLY A 18 17.01 -17.55 15.66
C GLY A 18 16.45 -17.87 14.26
N LYS A 19 16.49 -16.92 13.32
CA LYS A 19 16.05 -17.09 11.93
C LYS A 19 17.23 -17.17 10.98
N GLU A 20 17.10 -17.99 9.94
CA GLU A 20 18.12 -18.18 8.92
C GLU A 20 17.94 -17.21 7.73
N SER A 21 16.79 -16.55 7.62
CA SER A 21 16.51 -15.59 6.55
C SER A 21 15.43 -14.56 6.91
N ILE A 22 15.37 -13.48 6.12
CA ILE A 22 14.26 -12.50 6.17
C ILE A 22 12.92 -13.19 5.91
N LYS A 23 12.86 -14.14 4.95
CA LYS A 23 11.64 -14.90 4.66
C LYS A 23 11.11 -15.61 5.91
N GLU A 24 11.97 -16.22 6.72
CA GLU A 24 11.54 -16.84 7.99
C GLU A 24 11.17 -15.82 9.08
N ALA A 25 11.77 -14.63 9.03
CA ALA A 25 11.52 -13.55 9.98
C ALA A 25 10.15 -12.87 9.78
N VAL A 26 9.66 -12.81 8.53
CA VAL A 26 8.35 -12.20 8.23
C VAL A 26 7.16 -13.12 8.53
N LEU A 27 7.35 -14.45 8.54
CA LEU A 27 6.27 -15.43 8.72
C LEU A 27 5.41 -15.15 9.96
N GLY A 28 4.12 -14.92 9.73
CA GLY A 28 3.13 -14.63 10.77
C GLY A 28 3.34 -13.29 11.51
N ARG A 29 4.25 -12.43 11.04
CA ARG A 29 4.60 -11.14 11.67
C ARG A 29 4.70 -9.98 10.67
N PRO A 30 3.81 -9.87 9.68
CA PRO A 30 4.00 -8.96 8.55
C PRO A 30 3.97 -7.48 8.95
N ASN A 31 3.13 -7.08 9.91
CA ASN A 31 3.07 -5.68 10.39
C ASN A 31 4.44 -5.20 10.92
N ARG A 32 5.03 -5.95 11.86
CA ARG A 32 6.33 -5.60 12.46
C ARG A 32 7.45 -5.61 11.42
N ALA A 33 7.38 -6.54 10.47
CA ALA A 33 8.34 -6.62 9.39
C ALA A 33 8.17 -5.45 8.39
N GLN A 34 6.96 -4.99 8.14
CA GLN A 34 6.69 -3.80 7.31
C GLN A 34 7.24 -2.54 7.98
N ASP A 35 7.08 -2.39 9.29
CA ASP A 35 7.70 -1.28 10.05
C ASP A 35 9.23 -1.27 9.88
N VAL A 36 9.86 -2.44 9.93
CA VAL A 36 11.29 -2.59 9.66
C VAL A 36 11.63 -2.21 8.21
N ALA A 37 10.89 -2.70 7.23
CA ALA A 37 11.15 -2.40 5.81
C ALA A 37 11.04 -0.90 5.50
N VAL A 38 9.96 -0.27 5.94
CA VAL A 38 9.70 1.17 5.75
C VAL A 38 10.71 2.01 6.52
N GLY A 39 11.03 1.62 7.74
CA GLY A 39 12.05 2.30 8.54
C GLY A 39 13.46 2.19 7.93
N LEU A 40 13.86 1.02 7.44
CA LEU A 40 15.13 0.84 6.73
C LEU A 40 15.19 1.72 5.47
N LEU A 41 14.10 1.79 4.71
CA LEU A 41 14.01 2.66 3.53
C LEU A 41 14.21 4.14 3.91
N SER A 42 13.54 4.61 4.96
CA SER A 42 13.69 5.98 5.49
C SER A 42 15.11 6.28 5.98
N LEU A 43 15.79 5.27 6.55
CA LEU A 43 17.17 5.38 7.02
C LEU A 43 18.22 5.26 5.91
N GLY A 44 17.81 5.02 4.66
CA GLY A 44 18.68 4.90 3.51
C GLY A 44 19.31 3.50 3.32
N ASP A 45 18.88 2.49 4.07
CA ASP A 45 19.31 1.10 3.86
C ASP A 45 18.42 0.42 2.80
N VAL A 46 18.55 0.91 1.56
CA VAL A 46 17.58 0.62 0.49
C VAL A 46 17.63 -0.83 0.04
N ALA A 47 18.83 -1.40 -0.06
CA ALA A 47 19.01 -2.79 -0.48
C ALA A 47 18.37 -3.75 0.53
N GLU A 48 18.56 -3.49 1.82
CA GLU A 48 17.93 -4.31 2.85
C GLU A 48 16.41 -4.09 2.87
N ALA A 49 15.94 -2.84 2.83
CA ALA A 49 14.52 -2.53 2.78
C ALA A 49 13.78 -3.26 1.66
N LYS A 50 14.35 -3.28 0.44
CA LYS A 50 13.79 -4.02 -0.71
C LYS A 50 13.71 -5.52 -0.45
N ALA A 51 14.71 -6.14 0.18
CA ALA A 51 14.68 -7.55 0.53
C ALA A 51 13.56 -7.88 1.54
N TRP A 52 13.29 -6.98 2.50
CA TRP A 52 12.14 -7.10 3.40
C TRP A 52 10.82 -6.94 2.66
N PHE A 53 10.67 -5.92 1.81
CA PHE A 53 9.46 -5.72 1.01
C PHE A 53 9.14 -6.92 0.10
N GLN A 54 10.15 -7.50 -0.55
CA GLN A 54 9.98 -8.70 -1.38
C GLN A 54 9.47 -9.90 -0.57
N ALA A 55 10.04 -10.15 0.61
CA ALA A 55 9.56 -11.22 1.49
C ALA A 55 8.13 -10.95 2.00
N LEU A 56 7.81 -9.68 2.28
CA LEU A 56 6.49 -9.25 2.75
C LEU A 56 5.40 -9.37 1.69
N ALA A 57 5.68 -9.07 0.42
CA ALA A 57 4.69 -9.14 -0.64
C ALA A 57 4.06 -10.54 -0.74
N GLU A 58 4.88 -11.59 -0.63
CA GLU A 58 4.43 -12.98 -0.59
C GLU A 58 3.64 -13.30 0.70
N GLU A 59 4.19 -12.94 1.86
CA GLU A 59 3.58 -13.25 3.16
C GLU A 59 2.24 -12.54 3.38
N TRP A 60 2.11 -11.29 2.93
CA TRP A 60 0.86 -10.54 3.02
C TRP A 60 -0.27 -11.22 2.26
N VAL A 61 0.01 -11.74 1.05
CA VAL A 61 -0.99 -12.48 0.28
C VAL A 61 -1.41 -13.76 1.01
N ILE A 62 -0.46 -14.50 1.61
CA ILE A 62 -0.74 -15.71 2.38
C ILE A 62 -1.66 -15.40 3.56
N ILE A 63 -1.33 -14.38 4.34
CA ILE A 63 -2.13 -13.96 5.50
C ILE A 63 -3.50 -13.45 5.08
N ALA A 64 -3.55 -12.65 4.02
CA ALA A 64 -4.79 -12.14 3.48
C ALA A 64 -5.72 -13.28 3.05
N ASN A 65 -5.21 -14.29 2.33
CA ASN A 65 -6.00 -15.46 1.93
C ASN A 65 -6.45 -16.29 3.13
N SER A 66 -5.60 -16.48 4.15
CA SER A 66 -6.03 -17.16 5.37
C SER A 66 -7.15 -16.41 6.09
N ARG A 67 -7.10 -15.08 6.10
CA ARG A 67 -8.14 -14.23 6.70
C ARG A 67 -9.41 -14.20 5.85
N TRP A 68 -9.28 -14.14 4.53
CA TRP A 68 -10.37 -14.29 3.57
C TRP A 68 -11.16 -15.56 3.87
N ASP A 69 -10.47 -16.69 3.91
CA ASP A 69 -11.06 -17.99 4.22
C ASP A 69 -11.74 -17.97 5.58
N SER A 70 -11.06 -17.48 6.62
CA SER A 70 -11.63 -17.47 7.97
C SER A 70 -12.86 -16.55 8.10
N SER A 71 -12.92 -15.48 7.30
CA SER A 71 -14.01 -14.51 7.32
C SER A 71 -15.15 -15.06 6.48
N TYR A 72 -14.95 -15.31 5.19
CA TYR A 72 -16.06 -15.50 4.26
C TYR A 72 -16.51 -16.95 4.05
N GLN A 73 -15.82 -17.97 4.59
CA GLN A 73 -16.17 -19.39 4.36
C GLN A 73 -17.56 -19.84 4.84
N LYS A 74 -18.22 -19.11 5.75
CA LYS A 74 -19.36 -19.67 6.53
C LYS A 74 -20.70 -18.94 6.40
N ASP A 75 -20.74 -17.68 5.97
CA ASP A 75 -21.99 -16.92 5.91
C ASP A 75 -21.93 -15.84 4.80
N PRO A 76 -22.84 -15.85 3.81
CA PRO A 76 -22.87 -14.82 2.76
C PRO A 76 -23.20 -13.41 3.26
N ARG A 77 -23.65 -13.23 4.52
CA ARG A 77 -23.96 -11.92 5.11
C ARG A 77 -22.85 -11.34 5.98
N GLN A 78 -21.63 -11.82 5.84
CA GLN A 78 -20.51 -11.23 6.58
C GLN A 78 -20.29 -9.77 6.16
N SER A 79 -19.88 -8.95 7.13
CA SER A 79 -19.51 -7.57 6.84
C SER A 79 -18.27 -7.54 5.96
N ALA A 80 -18.32 -6.74 4.89
CA ALA A 80 -17.16 -6.40 4.07
C ALA A 80 -16.00 -5.89 4.93
N GLY A 81 -16.26 -5.18 6.03
CA GLY A 81 -15.21 -4.71 6.93
C GLY A 81 -14.39 -5.82 7.62
N MET A 82 -14.83 -7.07 7.61
CA MET A 82 -14.10 -8.22 8.18
C MET A 82 -13.02 -8.78 7.25
N GLY A 83 -13.06 -8.43 5.97
CA GLY A 83 -12.15 -8.98 4.96
C GLY A 83 -10.73 -8.43 5.06
N PRO A 84 -9.79 -9.09 4.36
CA PRO A 84 -8.35 -8.79 4.41
C PRO A 84 -7.92 -7.64 3.50
N TRP A 85 -8.78 -6.65 3.27
CA TRP A 85 -8.56 -5.65 2.22
C TRP A 85 -7.33 -4.78 2.44
N SER A 86 -7.03 -4.44 3.71
CA SER A 86 -5.79 -3.74 4.05
C SER A 86 -4.57 -4.61 3.74
N ASP A 87 -4.60 -5.89 4.14
CA ASP A 87 -3.48 -6.82 3.93
C ASP A 87 -3.19 -7.01 2.43
N TYR A 88 -4.23 -7.01 1.60
CA TYR A 88 -4.07 -7.03 0.13
C TYR A 88 -3.41 -5.75 -0.40
N ILE A 89 -3.82 -4.58 0.07
CA ILE A 89 -3.18 -3.30 -0.32
C ILE A 89 -1.72 -3.27 0.15
N ASP A 90 -1.44 -3.74 1.37
CA ASP A 90 -0.08 -3.83 1.91
C ASP A 90 0.81 -4.76 1.07
N ALA A 91 0.26 -5.89 0.58
CA ALA A 91 0.97 -6.75 -0.37
C ALA A 91 1.36 -6.00 -1.65
N LEU A 92 0.45 -5.18 -2.20
CA LEU A 92 0.72 -4.39 -3.41
C LEU A 92 1.78 -3.31 -3.14
N TYR A 93 1.72 -2.62 -2.01
CA TYR A 93 2.74 -1.64 -1.64
C TYR A 93 4.10 -2.28 -1.47
N CYS A 94 4.18 -3.42 -0.78
CA CYS A 94 5.43 -4.17 -0.64
C CYS A 94 5.97 -4.61 -2.01
N ALA A 95 5.13 -5.06 -2.94
CA ALA A 95 5.58 -5.43 -4.27
C ALA A 95 6.10 -4.22 -5.08
N ILE A 96 5.40 -3.08 -5.00
CA ILE A 96 5.80 -1.81 -5.65
C ILE A 96 7.15 -1.32 -5.10
N LEU A 97 7.28 -1.23 -3.76
CA LEU A 97 8.48 -0.73 -3.10
C LEU A 97 9.66 -1.70 -3.18
N GLY A 98 9.39 -3.00 -3.20
CA GLY A 98 10.40 -4.04 -3.43
C GLY A 98 10.99 -4.03 -4.84
N ARG A 99 10.36 -3.33 -5.80
CA ARG A 99 10.70 -3.33 -7.23
C ARG A 99 10.87 -4.75 -7.77
N ASP A 100 9.93 -5.61 -7.42
CA ASP A 100 9.87 -7.02 -7.81
C ASP A 100 8.55 -7.29 -8.57
N ASP A 101 8.18 -8.55 -8.72
CA ASP A 101 6.92 -8.97 -9.34
C ASP A 101 5.69 -8.38 -8.62
N THR A 102 5.08 -7.35 -9.22
CA THR A 102 3.76 -6.85 -8.82
C THR A 102 2.60 -7.61 -9.44
N THR A 103 2.83 -8.36 -10.52
CA THR A 103 1.77 -9.06 -11.26
C THR A 103 1.18 -10.18 -10.42
N THR A 104 2.00 -10.97 -9.72
CA THR A 104 1.51 -12.06 -8.87
C THR A 104 0.57 -11.57 -7.74
N PRO A 105 0.97 -10.64 -6.85
CA PRO A 105 0.08 -10.14 -5.82
C PRO A 105 -1.13 -9.41 -6.43
N ALA A 106 -0.95 -8.58 -7.47
CA ALA A 106 -2.07 -7.91 -8.14
C ALA A 106 -3.11 -8.91 -8.69
N ARG A 107 -2.68 -10.02 -9.29
CA ARG A 107 -3.60 -11.04 -9.79
C ARG A 107 -4.43 -11.68 -8.68
N THR A 108 -3.81 -12.02 -7.56
CA THR A 108 -4.53 -12.59 -6.41
C THR A 108 -5.51 -11.58 -5.82
N VAL A 109 -5.07 -10.33 -5.63
CA VAL A 109 -5.92 -9.25 -5.12
C VAL A 109 -7.12 -9.01 -6.04
N LEU A 110 -6.89 -8.90 -7.35
CA LEU A 110 -7.97 -8.67 -8.31
C LEU A 110 -8.94 -9.86 -8.32
N THR A 111 -8.44 -11.10 -8.36
CA THR A 111 -9.27 -12.31 -8.37
C THR A 111 -10.22 -12.33 -7.18
N ASN A 112 -9.69 -12.13 -5.98
CA ASN A 112 -10.50 -12.24 -4.76
C ASN A 112 -11.43 -11.04 -4.61
N SER A 113 -10.91 -9.82 -4.84
CA SER A 113 -11.72 -8.61 -4.70
C SER A 113 -12.86 -8.53 -5.71
N THR A 114 -12.80 -9.23 -6.85
CA THR A 114 -13.85 -9.26 -7.88
C THR A 114 -14.76 -10.49 -7.80
N GLU A 115 -14.63 -11.33 -6.78
CA GLU A 115 -15.58 -12.42 -6.58
C GLU A 115 -17.01 -11.89 -6.44
N SER A 116 -17.95 -12.51 -7.16
CA SER A 116 -19.34 -12.03 -7.28
C SER A 116 -20.04 -11.75 -5.93
N PHE A 117 -19.76 -12.56 -4.91
CA PHE A 117 -20.38 -12.38 -3.59
C PHE A 117 -19.84 -11.15 -2.84
N VAL A 118 -18.66 -10.63 -3.21
CA VAL A 118 -18.05 -9.47 -2.53
C VAL A 118 -18.97 -8.26 -2.60
N ASP A 119 -19.63 -8.08 -3.73
CA ASP A 119 -20.57 -6.96 -3.91
C ASP A 119 -21.90 -7.17 -3.16
N GLU A 120 -22.15 -8.38 -2.65
CA GLU A 120 -23.32 -8.73 -1.83
C GLU A 120 -23.04 -8.66 -0.31
N LEU A 121 -21.79 -8.40 0.10
CA LEU A 121 -21.40 -8.34 1.52
C LEU A 121 -22.07 -7.18 2.26
N GLU A 122 -22.34 -7.39 3.55
CA GLU A 122 -22.89 -6.32 4.40
C GLU A 122 -21.88 -5.17 4.53
N ASN A 123 -22.34 -3.92 4.49
CA ASN A 123 -21.45 -2.74 4.55
C ASN A 123 -20.39 -2.66 3.42
N ARG A 124 -20.59 -3.35 2.30
CA ARG A 124 -19.70 -3.28 1.11
C ARG A 124 -19.46 -1.85 0.63
N ASP A 125 -20.55 -1.09 0.58
CA ASP A 125 -20.65 0.35 0.31
C ASP A 125 -19.85 1.24 1.27
N ARG A 126 -19.42 0.72 2.43
CA ARG A 126 -18.62 1.45 3.42
C ARG A 126 -17.15 1.03 3.44
N THR A 127 -16.79 0.05 2.60
CA THR A 127 -15.48 -0.60 2.63
C THR A 127 -14.69 -0.21 1.38
N HIS A 128 -14.37 1.08 1.26
CA HIS A 128 -13.66 1.68 0.12
C HIS A 128 -12.32 0.99 -0.23
N ARG A 129 -11.70 0.29 0.73
CA ARG A 129 -10.49 -0.50 0.49
C ARG A 129 -10.69 -1.59 -0.57
N ILE A 130 -11.90 -2.10 -0.74
CA ILE A 130 -12.19 -3.07 -1.81
C ILE A 130 -12.01 -2.41 -3.17
N ASP A 131 -12.61 -1.24 -3.37
CA ASP A 131 -12.53 -0.51 -4.65
C ASP A 131 -11.11 0.00 -4.91
N LEU A 132 -10.39 0.44 -3.87
CA LEU A 132 -8.95 0.76 -3.99
C LEU A 132 -8.12 -0.47 -4.39
N ALA A 133 -8.35 -1.62 -3.75
CA ALA A 133 -7.64 -2.86 -4.08
C ALA A 133 -7.93 -3.30 -5.54
N ARG A 134 -9.19 -3.18 -5.99
CA ARG A 134 -9.59 -3.43 -7.38
C ARG A 134 -8.92 -2.46 -8.35
N ALA A 135 -8.96 -1.16 -8.08
CA ALA A 135 -8.37 -0.15 -8.96
C ALA A 135 -6.85 -0.31 -9.07
N LEU A 136 -6.15 -0.43 -7.95
CA LEU A 136 -4.69 -0.57 -7.93
C LEU A 136 -4.23 -1.87 -8.59
N SER A 137 -4.91 -3.00 -8.31
CA SER A 137 -4.58 -4.27 -8.97
C SER A 137 -4.93 -4.27 -10.46
N SER A 138 -6.03 -3.63 -10.87
CA SER A 138 -6.35 -3.43 -12.29
C SER A 138 -5.29 -2.61 -13.01
N HIS A 139 -4.84 -1.50 -12.43
CA HIS A 139 -3.78 -0.67 -13.00
C HIS A 139 -2.47 -1.47 -13.18
N LEU A 140 -2.01 -2.15 -12.11
CA LEU A 140 -0.79 -2.98 -12.15
C LEU A 140 -0.84 -4.16 -13.14
N LEU A 141 -2.03 -4.53 -13.62
CA LEU A 141 -2.26 -5.61 -14.57
C LEU A 141 -2.66 -5.11 -15.96
N GLU A 142 -2.66 -3.78 -16.18
CA GLU A 142 -3.17 -3.15 -17.41
C GLU A 142 -4.58 -3.65 -17.78
N ASN A 143 -5.42 -3.82 -16.77
CA ASN A 143 -6.76 -4.39 -16.90
C ASN A 143 -7.76 -3.33 -17.37
N GLU A 144 -8.58 -3.66 -18.38
CA GLU A 144 -9.57 -2.75 -18.99
C GLU A 144 -10.63 -2.19 -18.01
N MET A 145 -10.78 -2.80 -16.84
CA MET A 145 -11.75 -2.40 -15.82
C MET A 145 -11.22 -1.32 -14.86
N VAL A 146 -9.98 -0.84 -15.02
CA VAL A 146 -9.36 0.16 -14.12
C VAL A 146 -10.24 1.39 -13.94
N GLU A 147 -10.76 1.97 -15.01
CA GLU A 147 -11.64 3.15 -14.96
C GLU A 147 -12.98 2.87 -14.27
N GLN A 148 -13.53 1.67 -14.46
CA GLN A 148 -14.75 1.27 -13.77
C GLN A 148 -14.51 1.16 -12.25
N HIS A 149 -13.39 0.56 -11.84
CA HIS A 149 -13.03 0.43 -10.43
C HIS A 149 -12.74 1.78 -9.78
N LEU A 150 -12.09 2.70 -10.51
CA LEU A 150 -11.84 4.07 -10.06
C LEU A 150 -13.14 4.86 -9.88
N THR A 151 -14.03 4.79 -10.85
CA THR A 151 -15.36 5.43 -10.76
C THR A 151 -16.14 4.89 -9.56
N ALA A 152 -16.15 3.56 -9.36
CA ALA A 152 -16.81 2.96 -8.20
C ALA A 152 -16.21 3.41 -6.86
N LEU A 153 -14.88 3.59 -6.78
CA LEU A 153 -14.21 4.11 -5.58
C LEU A 153 -14.67 5.54 -5.27
N GLU A 154 -14.69 6.41 -6.27
CA GLU A 154 -15.07 7.81 -6.13
C GLU A 154 -16.54 7.96 -5.75
N ASP A 155 -17.45 7.30 -6.48
CA ASP A 155 -18.89 7.31 -6.20
C ASP A 155 -19.15 6.87 -4.75
N ALA A 156 -18.52 5.78 -4.30
CA ALA A 156 -18.68 5.29 -2.94
C ALA A 156 -18.19 6.29 -1.87
N VAL A 157 -17.16 7.07 -2.17
CA VAL A 157 -16.59 8.08 -1.27
C VAL A 157 -17.45 9.34 -1.22
N GLU A 158 -17.90 9.83 -2.38
CA GLU A 158 -18.71 11.05 -2.51
C GLU A 158 -20.11 10.90 -1.91
N GLU A 159 -20.76 9.74 -2.10
CA GLU A 159 -22.11 9.49 -1.57
C GLU A 159 -22.20 9.49 -0.03
N ARG A 160 -21.06 9.35 0.67
CA ARG A 160 -21.04 9.06 2.11
C ARG A 160 -20.45 10.17 2.97
N ASP A 161 -19.90 11.22 2.36
CA ASP A 161 -19.39 12.45 2.99
C ASP A 161 -18.58 12.19 4.27
N LYS A 162 -17.65 11.22 4.21
CA LYS A 162 -16.68 11.00 5.29
C LYS A 162 -15.41 11.78 4.94
N PRO A 163 -15.08 12.88 5.66
CA PRO A 163 -13.95 13.74 5.28
C PRO A 163 -12.62 12.98 5.16
N TRP A 164 -12.37 12.02 6.06
CA TRP A 164 -11.16 11.20 6.01
C TRP A 164 -11.11 10.26 4.80
N ALA A 165 -12.26 9.78 4.32
CA ALA A 165 -12.33 8.90 3.15
C ALA A 165 -12.07 9.71 1.87
N ILE A 166 -12.66 10.91 1.78
CA ILE A 166 -12.36 11.87 0.71
C ILE A 166 -10.87 12.19 0.69
N ALA A 167 -10.31 12.56 1.84
CA ALA A 167 -8.91 12.92 1.98
C ALA A 167 -7.94 11.78 1.63
N ARG A 168 -8.35 10.51 1.78
CA ARG A 168 -7.47 9.38 1.44
C ARG A 168 -7.68 8.85 0.02
N TYR A 169 -8.92 8.58 -0.37
CA TYR A 169 -9.22 7.76 -1.55
C TYR A 169 -9.34 8.58 -2.85
N LEU A 170 -9.78 9.84 -2.81
CA LEU A 170 -9.78 10.67 -4.03
C LEU A 170 -8.36 10.98 -4.51
N PRO A 171 -7.37 11.25 -3.63
CA PRO A 171 -5.98 11.35 -4.07
C PRO A 171 -5.45 10.07 -4.72
N TYR A 172 -5.83 8.88 -4.23
CA TYR A 172 -5.52 7.61 -4.91
C TYR A 172 -6.07 7.56 -6.32
N ALA A 173 -7.37 7.86 -6.47
CA ALA A 173 -8.02 7.84 -7.77
C ALA A 173 -7.36 8.82 -8.75
N ARG A 174 -6.98 10.01 -8.24
CA ARG A 174 -6.26 11.03 -9.01
C ARG A 174 -4.87 10.56 -9.46
N VAL A 175 -4.10 9.91 -8.59
CA VAL A 175 -2.80 9.33 -8.99
C VAL A 175 -3.00 8.33 -10.12
N LEU A 176 -3.89 7.35 -9.94
CA LEU A 176 -4.06 6.27 -10.92
C LEU A 176 -4.56 6.79 -12.28
N ARG A 177 -5.52 7.72 -12.30
CA ARG A 177 -5.92 8.37 -13.56
C ARG A 177 -4.82 9.22 -14.18
N GLY A 178 -4.07 9.94 -13.36
CA GLY A 178 -2.93 10.72 -13.82
C GLY A 178 -1.89 9.82 -14.50
N LEU A 179 -1.63 8.64 -13.93
CA LEU A 179 -0.76 7.62 -14.52
C LEU A 179 -1.27 7.15 -15.88
N ASP A 180 -2.54 6.72 -15.94
CA ASP A 180 -3.16 6.23 -17.18
C ASP A 180 -3.22 7.32 -18.29
N ALA A 181 -3.38 8.58 -17.89
CA ALA A 181 -3.43 9.72 -18.81
C ALA A 181 -2.05 10.28 -19.20
N GLY A 182 -0.98 9.87 -18.51
CA GLY A 182 0.33 10.51 -18.64
C GLY A 182 0.38 11.94 -18.07
N ASP A 183 -0.53 12.29 -17.17
CA ASP A 183 -0.64 13.63 -16.56
C ASP A 183 0.15 13.71 -15.25
N VAL A 184 1.39 14.19 -15.39
CA VAL A 184 2.31 14.42 -14.26
C VAL A 184 1.70 15.34 -13.20
N SER A 185 0.94 16.37 -13.59
CA SER A 185 0.39 17.33 -12.63
C SER A 185 -0.67 16.69 -11.74
N ASP A 186 -1.45 15.77 -12.29
CA ASP A 186 -2.46 15.04 -11.53
C ASP A 186 -1.83 14.01 -10.59
N VAL A 187 -0.78 13.33 -11.04
CA VAL A 187 -0.01 12.41 -10.19
C VAL A 187 0.62 13.14 -9.02
N GLU A 188 1.31 14.26 -9.26
CA GLU A 188 1.91 15.09 -8.20
C GLU A 188 0.87 15.58 -7.20
N ALA A 189 -0.28 16.08 -7.69
CA ALA A 189 -1.33 16.57 -6.83
C ALA A 189 -2.01 15.45 -6.02
N GLY A 190 -2.13 14.24 -6.59
CA GLY A 190 -2.60 13.06 -5.86
C GLY A 190 -1.62 12.63 -4.76
N ILE A 191 -0.31 12.59 -5.06
CA ILE A 191 0.72 12.28 -4.04
C ILE A 191 0.72 13.32 -2.91
N GLN A 192 0.57 14.61 -3.25
CA GLN A 192 0.45 15.67 -2.26
C GLN A 192 -0.79 15.50 -1.37
N GLY A 193 -1.94 15.11 -1.95
CA GLY A 193 -3.14 14.80 -1.17
C GLY A 193 -2.94 13.63 -0.19
N LEU A 194 -2.20 12.59 -0.59
CA LEU A 194 -1.86 11.47 0.29
C LEU A 194 -0.90 11.89 1.42
N LEU A 195 0.03 12.81 1.15
CA LEU A 195 0.90 13.40 2.17
C LEU A 195 0.10 14.22 3.20
N GLU A 196 -0.85 15.03 2.75
CA GLU A 196 -1.76 15.79 3.61
C GLU A 196 -2.61 14.85 4.48
N PHE A 197 -3.21 13.82 3.86
CA PHE A 197 -3.95 12.79 4.61
C PHE A 197 -3.09 12.16 5.71
N HIS A 198 -1.86 11.76 5.38
CA HIS A 198 -0.96 11.14 6.33
C HIS A 198 -0.65 12.06 7.52
N ARG A 199 -0.32 13.33 7.27
CA ARG A 199 -0.08 14.31 8.34
C ARG A 199 -1.28 14.47 9.25
N ASP A 200 -2.46 14.61 8.66
CA ASP A 200 -3.68 14.96 9.39
C ASP A 200 -4.29 13.78 10.14
N HIS A 201 -4.09 12.54 9.67
CA HIS A 201 -4.80 11.36 10.18
C HIS A 201 -3.90 10.23 10.70
N VAL A 202 -2.66 10.12 10.22
CA VAL A 202 -1.76 9.01 10.58
C VAL A 202 -0.68 9.52 11.53
N ALA A 203 0.18 10.44 11.10
CA ALA A 203 1.27 10.95 11.93
C ALA A 203 0.79 11.73 13.16
N SER A 204 -0.39 12.38 13.05
CA SER A 204 -1.03 13.10 14.15
C SER A 204 -1.72 12.18 15.17
N ALA A 205 -1.91 10.88 14.86
CA ALA A 205 -2.59 9.96 15.75
C ALA A 205 -1.81 9.82 17.07
N ARG A 206 -2.55 9.76 18.18
CA ARG A 206 -1.97 9.73 19.53
C ARG A 206 -0.99 8.58 19.74
N ASP A 207 -1.27 7.45 19.09
CA ASP A 207 -0.57 6.18 19.17
C ASP A 207 0.31 5.91 17.93
N ALA A 208 0.52 6.90 17.06
CA ALA A 208 1.41 6.77 15.92
C ALA A 208 2.83 6.40 16.37
N ASP A 209 3.35 5.31 15.81
CA ASP A 209 4.71 4.85 16.07
C ASP A 209 5.77 5.69 15.34
N ALA A 210 7.04 5.36 15.56
CA ALA A 210 8.15 6.12 14.99
C ALA A 210 8.23 6.03 13.44
N VAL A 211 7.75 4.93 12.85
CA VAL A 211 7.73 4.72 11.40
C VAL A 211 6.55 5.47 10.79
N GLN A 212 5.37 5.37 11.40
CA GLN A 212 4.16 6.10 11.01
C GLN A 212 4.31 7.62 11.12
N LYS A 213 5.22 8.12 11.97
CA LYS A 213 5.55 9.55 12.02
C LYS A 213 6.59 9.96 10.99
N ALA A 214 7.39 9.02 10.49
CA ALA A 214 8.53 9.30 9.63
C ALA A 214 8.22 9.07 8.15
N VAL A 215 7.25 8.22 7.81
CA VAL A 215 6.99 7.84 6.41
C VAL A 215 5.50 7.84 6.08
N ALA A 216 5.16 8.63 5.07
CA ALA A 216 3.85 8.57 4.43
C ALA A 216 3.80 7.39 3.45
N LEU A 217 3.50 6.18 3.96
CA LEU A 217 3.53 4.93 3.17
C LEU A 217 2.67 5.00 1.90
N ASP A 218 1.45 5.51 2.01
CA ASP A 218 0.52 5.68 0.90
C ASP A 218 1.15 6.50 -0.25
N ALA A 219 1.65 7.70 0.07
CA ALA A 219 2.32 8.59 -0.88
C ALA A 219 3.63 8.00 -1.42
N THR A 220 4.39 7.31 -0.55
CA THR A 220 5.67 6.68 -0.89
C THR A 220 5.50 5.56 -1.92
N ALA A 221 4.48 4.70 -1.73
CA ALA A 221 4.15 3.64 -2.69
C ALA A 221 3.70 4.23 -4.03
N MET A 222 2.88 5.28 -4.03
CA MET A 222 2.40 5.92 -5.25
C MET A 222 3.52 6.64 -6.02
N LEU A 223 4.48 7.28 -5.34
CA LEU A 223 5.66 7.85 -6.00
C LEU A 223 6.53 6.74 -6.64
N ALA A 224 6.76 5.64 -5.92
CA ALA A 224 7.51 4.51 -6.44
C ALA A 224 6.83 3.86 -7.66
N LEU A 225 5.49 3.80 -7.66
CA LEU A 225 4.70 3.36 -8.81
C LEU A 225 4.84 4.35 -9.96
N ALA A 226 4.64 5.65 -9.74
CA ALA A 226 4.74 6.65 -10.81
C ALA A 226 6.08 6.63 -11.54
N ARG A 227 7.17 6.48 -10.78
CA ARG A 227 8.51 6.34 -11.35
C ARG A 227 8.67 5.03 -12.12
N ARG A 228 8.05 3.95 -11.67
CA ARG A 228 8.01 2.69 -12.43
C ARG A 228 7.28 2.83 -13.76
N GLU A 229 6.22 3.63 -13.80
CA GLU A 229 5.43 3.91 -15.01
C GLU A 229 6.03 5.03 -15.89
N GLY A 230 7.30 5.35 -15.70
CA GLY A 230 8.01 6.27 -16.60
C GLY A 230 7.87 7.74 -16.27
N MET A 231 7.23 8.08 -15.16
CA MET A 231 7.07 9.47 -14.75
C MET A 231 8.30 9.96 -13.99
N ALA A 232 8.96 10.98 -14.56
CA ALA A 232 10.08 11.67 -13.95
C ALA A 232 9.64 12.64 -12.84
N ILE A 233 9.05 12.11 -11.77
CA ILE A 233 8.55 12.86 -10.62
C ILE A 233 9.51 12.73 -9.44
N THR A 234 9.70 13.85 -8.73
CA THR A 234 10.40 13.92 -7.44
C THR A 234 9.57 14.73 -6.46
N VAL A 235 9.52 14.28 -5.21
CA VAL A 235 8.76 14.94 -4.13
C VAL A 235 9.72 15.33 -3.01
N ASP A 236 9.91 16.64 -2.82
CA ASP A 236 10.74 17.20 -1.73
C ASP A 236 9.91 17.32 -0.45
N ASP A 237 9.81 16.20 0.27
CA ASP A 237 9.04 16.10 1.50
C ASP A 237 9.74 15.18 2.50
N GLU A 238 9.85 15.58 3.77
CA GLU A 238 10.54 14.81 4.80
C GLU A 238 9.88 13.46 5.11
N LEU A 239 8.59 13.32 4.77
CA LEU A 239 7.82 12.07 4.95
C LEU A 239 8.00 11.09 3.79
N ILE A 240 8.71 11.48 2.73
CA ILE A 240 9.11 10.61 1.63
C ILE A 240 10.57 10.21 1.83
N PRO A 241 10.89 8.91 1.96
CA PRO A 241 12.27 8.46 2.00
C PRO A 241 13.04 8.96 0.77
N GLY A 242 14.15 9.69 1.00
CA GLY A 242 14.92 10.32 -0.08
C GLY A 242 15.37 9.34 -1.17
N ALA A 243 15.58 8.07 -0.80
CA ALA A 243 15.91 6.99 -1.74
C ALA A 243 14.87 6.80 -2.86
N VAL A 244 13.59 7.10 -2.62
CA VAL A 244 12.52 6.93 -3.62
C VAL A 244 12.60 7.99 -4.71
N ASN A 245 13.20 9.15 -4.42
CA ASN A 245 13.50 10.19 -5.41
C ASN A 245 14.78 9.93 -6.21
N ASP A 246 15.59 8.95 -5.80
CA ASP A 246 16.92 8.69 -6.37
C ASP A 246 16.83 7.66 -7.50
N ASP A 247 17.30 8.03 -8.70
CA ASP A 247 17.35 7.16 -9.87
C ASP A 247 18.26 5.93 -9.65
N GLU A 248 19.24 5.99 -8.74
CA GLU A 248 20.09 4.84 -8.39
C GLU A 248 19.25 3.71 -7.77
N TYR A 249 18.26 4.07 -6.96
CA TYR A 249 17.49 3.12 -6.16
C TYR A 249 16.11 2.86 -6.75
N TYR A 250 15.42 3.88 -7.26
CA TYR A 250 14.11 3.80 -7.88
C TYR A 250 14.18 4.45 -9.26
N PRO A 251 14.79 3.78 -10.26
CA PRO A 251 14.92 4.33 -11.58
C PRO A 251 13.57 4.57 -12.23
N ILE A 252 13.52 5.57 -13.11
CA ILE A 252 12.37 5.82 -13.98
C ILE A 252 12.36 4.73 -15.07
N GLU A 253 11.38 3.84 -15.06
CA GLU A 253 11.24 2.72 -16.01
C GLU A 253 10.21 3.09 -17.09
N GLY A 254 10.41 2.70 -18.35
CA GLY A 254 9.47 2.98 -19.44
C GLY A 254 9.50 1.92 -20.52
#